data_AF-A0A8S3V042-F1
#
_entry.id   AF-A0A8S3V042-F1
#
_cell.length_a   1.000
_cell.length_b   1.000
_cell.length_c   1.000
_cell.angle_alpha   90.00
_cell.angle_beta   90.00
_cell.angle_gamma   90.00
#
_symmetry.space_group_name_H-M   'P 1'
#
loop_
_entity.id
_entity.type
_entity.pdbx_description
1 polymer ?
#
loop_
_entity_poly.entity_id
_entity_poly.type
_entity_poly.pdbx_seq_one_letter_code
_entity_poly.pdbx_strand_id
1 'polypeptide(L)'
;MCFNIKKIYDVLDVEVHVLMIQYSDSVLICKARSHWRETRVEGTFPLNAREDFKMVKLTVFYTSEVEVDVTQKDETCNYVMSTKSLMVEEVFTKTGKYEYALADAIYQLAICRGQKEGLVIRESVTVYSLMQGWSGGIYVVENRSPNKSIHVQCDCKESTNVVSTRGTLTSIDSIPPLHRQVIMILTQLESTAPFHVSRRLLHRMNMTPTGLGNWAPAGVNHEPYLTLNVESLHSPRPL
;
A
#
# COMPACT_ATOMS: atom_id res chain seq x y z
N MET A 1 -2.49 9.90 -0.49
CA MET A 1 -1.98 9.38 0.80
C MET A 1 -0.50 9.74 0.94
N CYS A 2 -0.13 10.65 1.84
CA CYS A 2 1.29 10.92 2.11
C CYS A 2 1.88 9.88 3.06
N PHE A 3 2.91 9.17 2.61
CA PHE A 3 3.71 8.28 3.44
C PHE A 3 4.79 9.12 4.11
N ASN A 4 4.68 9.34 5.42
CA ASN A 4 5.77 9.91 6.20
C ASN A 4 6.62 8.75 6.73
N ILE A 5 7.69 8.39 6.02
CA ILE A 5 8.67 7.39 6.49
C ILE A 5 9.57 8.10 7.50
N LYS A 6 9.11 8.15 8.74
CA LYS A 6 9.65 9.06 9.77
C LYS A 6 10.94 8.63 10.44
N LYS A 7 11.66 7.63 9.92
CA LYS A 7 13.01 7.19 10.36
C LYS A 7 13.40 5.89 9.65
N ILE A 8 14.49 5.93 8.91
CA ILE A 8 15.27 4.75 8.52
C ILE A 8 16.57 4.84 9.33
N TYR A 9 16.81 3.87 10.21
CA TYR A 9 18.09 3.71 10.90
C TYR A 9 18.82 2.53 10.28
N ASP A 10 20.09 2.75 9.93
CA ASP A 10 21.11 1.76 9.61
C ASP A 10 20.72 0.64 8.63
N VAL A 11 20.72 0.94 7.32
CA VAL A 11 20.81 -0.09 6.28
C VAL A 11 21.63 0.45 5.09
N LEU A 12 22.68 -0.27 4.70
CA LEU A 12 23.36 -0.10 3.40
C LEU A 12 22.41 -0.65 2.32
N ASP A 13 22.12 0.15 1.30
CA ASP A 13 21.07 -0.04 0.29
C ASP A 13 19.64 -0.03 0.83
N VAL A 14 18.94 1.10 0.65
CA VAL A 14 17.51 1.23 0.94
C VAL A 14 16.78 1.56 -0.35
N GLU A 15 16.09 0.57 -0.93
CA GLU A 15 15.07 0.85 -1.93
C GLU A 15 13.84 1.41 -1.22
N VAL A 16 13.74 2.74 -1.16
CA VAL A 16 12.56 3.42 -0.64
C VAL A 16 11.52 3.50 -1.75
N HIS A 17 10.54 2.61 -1.73
CA HIS A 17 9.37 2.73 -2.60
C HIS A 17 8.38 3.74 -2.02
N VAL A 18 8.50 5.00 -2.43
CA VAL A 18 7.54 6.04 -2.08
C VAL A 18 6.32 5.85 -2.96
N LEU A 19 5.21 5.47 -2.34
CA LEU A 19 4.00 5.10 -3.04
C LEU A 19 2.92 6.12 -2.80
N MET A 20 2.33 6.70 -3.84
CA MET A 20 1.24 7.65 -3.64
C MET A 20 0.15 7.45 -4.67
N ILE A 21 -1.00 7.05 -4.16
CA ILE A 21 -2.26 6.99 -4.89
C ILE A 21 -2.96 8.33 -4.66
N GLN A 22 -3.50 8.89 -5.75
CA GLN A 22 -4.07 10.22 -5.88
C GLN A 22 -5.34 10.42 -5.02
N TYR A 23 -5.17 10.58 -3.70
CA TYR A 23 -6.25 10.93 -2.76
C TYR A 23 -5.67 11.57 -1.47
N SER A 24 -4.96 12.70 -1.56
CA SER A 24 -4.72 13.51 -0.35
C SER A 24 -4.28 14.93 -0.65
N ASP A 25 -5.08 15.90 -0.22
CA ASP A 25 -4.60 17.24 0.11
C ASP A 25 -3.98 17.19 1.51
N SER A 26 -2.66 17.00 1.60
CA SER A 26 -1.95 17.21 2.86
C SER A 26 -0.83 18.22 2.66
N VAL A 27 -0.97 19.38 3.31
CA VAL A 27 0.09 20.37 3.49
C VAL A 27 0.95 19.91 4.66
N LEU A 28 2.18 19.47 4.38
CA LEU A 28 3.18 19.21 5.43
C LEU A 28 4.11 20.41 5.55
N ILE A 29 4.21 20.94 6.78
CA ILE A 29 5.20 21.93 7.16
C ILE A 29 6.53 21.18 7.30
N CYS A 30 7.41 21.25 6.29
CA CYS A 30 8.80 20.83 6.46
C CYS A 30 9.42 21.68 7.57
N LYS A 31 9.78 21.06 8.70
CA LYS A 31 10.66 21.69 9.68
C LYS A 31 12.05 21.75 9.04
N ALA A 32 12.37 22.85 8.37
CA ALA A 32 13.71 23.11 7.84
C ALA A 32 14.71 23.01 8.99
N ARG A 33 15.48 21.91 9.02
CA ARG A 33 16.60 21.73 9.95
C ARG A 33 17.84 22.26 9.25
N SER A 34 18.51 23.24 9.83
CA SER A 34 19.67 23.94 9.24
C SER A 34 20.87 23.05 8.87
N HIS A 35 20.92 21.82 9.38
CA HIS A 35 22.00 20.85 9.13
C HIS A 35 21.59 19.70 8.19
N TRP A 36 20.37 19.73 7.63
CA TRP A 36 19.88 18.72 6.68
C TRP A 36 20.05 19.23 5.26
N ARG A 37 20.45 18.35 4.35
CA ARG A 37 20.49 18.61 2.91
C ARG A 37 19.18 18.21 2.26
N GLU A 38 18.65 19.12 1.47
CA GLU A 38 17.45 18.92 0.66
C GLU A 38 17.85 18.42 -0.74
N THR A 39 17.20 17.35 -1.19
CA THR A 39 17.24 16.88 -2.58
C THR A 39 15.81 16.86 -3.11
N ARG A 40 15.56 17.60 -4.20
CA ARG A 40 14.23 17.70 -4.81
C ARG A 40 14.10 16.65 -5.90
N VAL A 41 12.96 15.96 -5.92
CA VAL A 41 12.62 15.04 -6.99
C VAL A 41 11.24 15.40 -7.52
N GLU A 42 11.23 16.01 -8.70
CA GLU A 42 9.98 16.31 -9.39
C GLU A 42 9.34 15.01 -9.87
N GLY A 43 8.02 14.94 -9.88
CA GLY A 43 7.31 13.76 -10.37
C GLY A 43 5.81 13.98 -10.33
N THR A 44 5.09 13.29 -11.21
CA THR A 44 3.63 13.29 -11.27
C THR A 44 3.08 12.00 -10.67
N PHE A 45 1.88 12.09 -10.07
CA PHE A 45 1.17 10.90 -9.63
C PHE A 45 0.51 10.21 -10.84
N PRO A 46 0.61 8.88 -10.94
CA PRO A 46 -0.14 8.16 -11.95
C PRO A 46 -1.64 8.23 -11.60
N LEU A 47 -2.51 8.33 -12.61
CA LEU A 47 -3.97 8.33 -12.39
C LEU A 47 -4.46 6.95 -11.92
N ASN A 48 -3.72 5.90 -12.23
CA ASN A 48 -4.04 4.51 -11.92
C ASN A 48 -2.78 3.65 -11.88
N ALA A 49 -2.91 2.40 -11.43
CA ALA A 49 -1.77 1.51 -11.21
C ALA A 49 -1.15 0.93 -12.50
N ARG A 50 -1.61 1.35 -13.69
CA ARG A 50 -1.09 0.94 -15.00
C ARG A 50 -0.21 2.00 -15.67
N GLU A 51 -0.43 3.26 -15.34
CA GLU A 51 0.36 4.35 -15.91
C GLU A 51 1.80 4.30 -15.44
N ASP A 52 2.70 4.80 -16.29
CA ASP A 52 4.09 4.99 -15.92
C ASP A 52 4.14 5.93 -14.71
N PHE A 53 4.61 5.41 -13.58
CA PHE A 53 4.84 6.21 -12.39
C PHE A 53 6.33 6.45 -12.22
N LYS A 54 6.67 7.64 -11.72
CA LYS A 54 8.07 7.94 -11.46
C LYS A 54 8.52 7.18 -10.21
N MET A 55 9.44 6.24 -10.40
CA MET A 55 10.10 5.56 -9.29
C MET A 55 11.49 6.15 -9.09
N VAL A 56 11.89 6.29 -7.84
CA VAL A 56 13.15 6.90 -7.44
C VAL A 56 13.89 5.93 -6.54
N LYS A 57 15.15 5.64 -6.87
CA LYS A 57 16.04 4.86 -6.01
C LYS A 57 16.94 5.82 -5.24
N LEU A 58 16.95 5.67 -3.92
CA LEU A 58 17.79 6.46 -3.03
C LEU A 58 18.94 5.60 -2.53
N THR A 59 20.17 5.93 -2.92
CA THR A 59 21.36 5.25 -2.41
C THR A 59 22.01 6.09 -1.31
N VAL A 60 22.11 5.48 -0.13
CA VAL A 60 22.69 6.07 1.08
C VAL A 60 24.10 5.49 1.27
N PHE A 61 25.15 6.30 1.08
CA PHE A 61 26.55 5.83 1.16
C PHE A 61 27.14 5.79 2.58
N TYR A 62 26.48 6.45 3.53
CA TYR A 62 26.95 6.61 4.90
C TYR A 62 25.75 6.56 5.84
N THR A 63 25.93 6.13 7.10
CA THR A 63 24.86 6.25 8.11
C THR A 63 24.32 7.68 8.12
N SER A 64 23.04 7.83 7.75
CA SER A 64 22.35 9.09 7.53
C SER A 64 20.93 8.98 8.06
N GLU A 65 20.40 10.07 8.59
CA GLU A 65 18.97 10.19 8.83
C GLU A 65 18.34 10.72 7.55
N VAL A 66 17.33 10.02 7.04
CA VAL A 66 16.59 10.39 5.83
C VAL A 66 15.13 10.57 6.20
N GLU A 67 14.55 11.69 5.77
CA GLU A 67 13.14 12.04 5.86
C GLU A 67 12.65 12.30 4.44
N VAL A 68 11.68 11.50 4.01
CA VAL A 68 11.05 11.67 2.70
C VAL A 68 9.69 12.30 2.91
N ASP A 69 9.51 13.47 2.33
CA ASP A 69 8.25 14.20 2.33
C ASP A 69 7.75 14.32 0.90
N VAL A 70 6.44 14.24 0.75
CA VAL A 70 5.81 14.51 -0.54
C VAL A 70 4.80 15.61 -0.36
N THR A 71 4.82 16.56 -1.29
CA THR A 71 3.98 17.74 -1.25
C THR A 71 3.29 17.92 -2.59
N GLN A 72 1.97 17.93 -2.59
CA GLN A 72 1.22 18.29 -3.77
C GLN A 72 1.12 19.81 -3.84
N LYS A 73 1.98 20.44 -4.65
CA LYS A 73 1.81 21.82 -5.14
C LYS A 73 1.77 21.73 -6.65
N ASP A 74 0.66 22.18 -7.25
CA ASP A 74 0.50 22.32 -8.71
C ASP A 74 1.03 21.11 -9.49
N GLU A 75 0.59 19.91 -9.10
CA GLU A 75 0.85 18.60 -9.73
C GLU A 75 2.29 18.03 -9.67
N THR A 76 3.26 18.71 -9.06
CA THR A 76 4.62 18.17 -8.94
C THR A 76 5.38 18.72 -7.73
N CYS A 77 5.73 17.87 -6.74
CA CYS A 77 6.97 18.00 -5.93
C CYS A 77 7.10 16.89 -4.84
N ASN A 78 8.12 16.02 -4.98
CA ASN A 78 8.59 15.17 -3.88
C ASN A 78 9.91 15.73 -3.34
N TYR A 79 10.08 15.79 -2.02
CA TYR A 79 11.30 16.27 -1.37
C TYR A 79 11.93 15.14 -0.55
N VAL A 80 13.22 14.90 -0.76
CA VAL A 80 14.01 14.01 0.09
C VAL A 80 14.95 14.88 0.91
N MET A 81 14.73 14.91 2.22
CA MET A 81 15.60 15.57 3.19
C MET A 81 16.53 14.54 3.83
N SER A 82 17.83 14.81 3.91
CA SER A 82 18.80 13.88 4.49
C SER A 82 19.93 14.59 5.21
N THR A 83 20.47 14.00 6.28
CA THR A 83 21.63 14.57 6.99
C THR A 83 22.93 14.48 6.17
N LYS A 84 23.00 13.61 5.16
CA LYS A 84 24.15 13.49 4.23
C LYS A 84 23.69 13.37 2.78
N SER A 85 24.63 13.55 1.85
CA SER A 85 24.40 13.37 0.41
C SER A 85 23.85 11.99 0.15
N LEU A 86 22.77 11.94 -0.62
CA LEU A 86 22.22 10.74 -1.20
C LEU A 86 22.44 10.79 -2.72
N MET A 87 22.60 9.63 -3.34
CA MET A 87 22.42 9.52 -4.78
C MET A 87 20.95 9.22 -5.05
N VAL A 88 20.39 9.93 -6.02
CA VAL A 88 18.99 9.80 -6.43
C VAL A 88 19.00 9.38 -7.89
N GLU A 89 18.49 8.18 -8.16
CA GLU A 89 18.37 7.64 -9.51
C GLU A 89 16.90 7.57 -9.89
N GLU A 90 16.54 8.15 -11.04
CA GLU A 90 15.21 7.98 -11.62
C GLU A 90 15.14 6.63 -12.33
N VAL A 91 14.12 5.85 -12.01
CA VAL A 91 13.89 4.53 -12.61
C VAL A 91 12.66 4.59 -13.49
N PHE A 92 12.86 4.31 -14.78
CA PHE A 92 11.78 4.21 -15.75
C PHE A 92 10.97 2.92 -15.52
N THR A 93 9.69 3.08 -15.19
CA THR A 93 8.79 1.97 -14.82
C THR A 93 8.06 1.33 -16.00
N LYS A 94 8.33 1.79 -17.24
CA LYS A 94 7.76 1.29 -18.52
C LYS A 94 7.94 -0.22 -18.79
N THR A 95 8.63 -0.95 -17.93
CA THR A 95 8.91 -2.38 -18.10
C THR A 95 8.02 -3.21 -17.18
N GLY A 96 7.60 -4.41 -17.62
CA GLY A 96 6.80 -5.33 -16.79
C GLY A 96 7.47 -5.74 -15.47
N LYS A 97 8.77 -5.46 -15.30
CA LYS A 97 9.50 -5.63 -14.03
C LYS A 97 8.84 -4.87 -12.88
N TYR A 98 8.27 -3.69 -13.13
CA TYR A 98 7.73 -2.81 -12.10
C TYR A 98 6.20 -2.85 -12.01
N GLU A 99 5.57 -3.77 -12.75
CA GLU A 99 4.12 -3.90 -12.84
C GLU A 99 3.46 -3.95 -11.46
N TYR A 100 4.07 -4.65 -10.49
CA TYR A 100 3.50 -4.84 -9.14
C TYR A 100 4.29 -4.14 -8.02
N ALA A 101 5.20 -3.21 -8.37
CA ALA A 101 6.03 -2.53 -7.38
C ALA A 101 5.18 -1.76 -6.35
N LEU A 102 4.01 -1.27 -6.78
CA LEU A 102 3.00 -0.65 -5.91
C LEU A 102 2.52 -1.62 -4.82
N ALA A 103 2.06 -2.82 -5.21
CA ALA A 103 1.60 -3.84 -4.28
C ALA A 103 2.71 -4.29 -3.32
N ASP A 104 3.93 -4.49 -3.85
CA ASP A 104 5.06 -4.94 -3.04
C ASP A 104 5.49 -3.88 -2.00
N ALA A 105 5.47 -2.59 -2.36
CA ALA A 105 5.73 -1.51 -1.42
C ALA A 105 4.68 -1.41 -0.29
N ILE A 106 3.39 -1.53 -0.64
CA ILE A 106 2.30 -1.55 0.35
C ILE A 106 2.47 -2.73 1.31
N TYR A 107 2.81 -3.90 0.77
CA TYR A 107 3.06 -5.09 1.58
C TYR A 107 4.25 -4.88 2.53
N GLN A 108 5.37 -4.35 2.05
CA GLN A 108 6.52 -4.04 2.89
C GLN A 108 6.16 -3.06 4.01
N LEU A 109 5.42 -1.99 3.69
CA LEU A 109 4.90 -1.09 4.72
C LEU A 109 4.05 -1.85 5.75
N ALA A 110 3.15 -2.71 5.27
CA ALA A 110 2.22 -3.42 6.14
C ALA A 110 2.92 -4.38 7.09
N ILE A 111 3.97 -5.06 6.65
CA ILE A 111 4.79 -5.90 7.55
C ILE A 111 5.57 -5.04 8.55
N CYS A 112 6.17 -3.94 8.10
CA CYS A 112 7.02 -3.11 8.95
C CYS A 112 6.23 -2.31 10.00
N ARG A 113 5.01 -1.87 9.68
CA ARG A 113 4.26 -0.89 10.47
C ARG A 113 2.84 -1.34 10.83
N GLY A 114 2.32 -2.39 10.19
CA GLY A 114 0.98 -2.87 10.45
C GLY A 114 0.86 -3.63 11.75
N GLN A 115 -0.31 -3.51 12.36
CA GLN A 115 -0.69 -4.39 13.44
C GLN A 115 -0.91 -5.79 12.86
N LYS A 116 -0.10 -6.74 13.30
CA LYS A 116 -0.25 -8.14 12.94
C LYS A 116 -1.41 -8.74 13.72
N GLU A 117 -2.49 -9.01 13.01
CA GLU A 117 -3.61 -9.79 13.52
C GLU A 117 -3.32 -11.26 13.20
N GLY A 118 -2.66 -11.93 14.14
CA GLY A 118 -2.60 -13.38 14.13
C GLY A 118 -4.00 -13.91 14.39
N LEU A 119 -4.64 -14.51 13.39
CA LEU A 119 -5.90 -15.19 13.60
C LEU A 119 -5.57 -16.41 14.46
N VAL A 120 -5.86 -16.33 15.77
CA VAL A 120 -5.57 -17.32 16.82
C VAL A 120 -6.03 -18.75 16.46
N ILE A 121 -6.89 -18.88 15.46
CA ILE A 121 -7.51 -20.14 15.01
C ILE A 121 -6.81 -20.71 13.75
N ARG A 122 -5.99 -19.93 13.02
CA ARG A 122 -5.35 -20.36 11.76
C ARG A 122 -3.94 -19.77 11.61
N GLU A 123 -2.93 -20.49 12.11
CA GLU A 123 -1.51 -20.10 12.01
C GLU A 123 -1.03 -19.84 10.56
N SER A 124 -1.69 -20.44 9.58
CA SER A 124 -1.38 -20.28 8.15
C SER A 124 -1.87 -18.97 7.55
N VAL A 125 -2.59 -18.13 8.29
CA VAL A 125 -3.14 -16.86 7.79
C VAL A 125 -2.60 -15.72 8.62
N THR A 126 -2.21 -14.62 7.97
CA THR A 126 -1.89 -13.38 8.69
C THR A 126 -2.52 -12.20 8.01
N VAL A 127 -3.08 -11.33 8.82
CA VAL A 127 -3.65 -10.06 8.39
C VAL A 127 -2.78 -8.96 8.97
N TYR A 128 -2.38 -8.01 8.14
CA TYR A 128 -1.73 -6.77 8.55
C TYR A 128 -2.71 -5.62 8.35
N SER A 129 -2.97 -4.88 9.42
CA SER A 129 -3.87 -3.74 9.42
C SER A 129 -3.12 -2.46 9.80
N LEU A 130 -3.23 -1.42 8.98
CA LEU A 130 -2.79 -0.06 9.33
C LEU A 130 -4.03 0.81 9.43
N MET A 131 -4.39 1.25 10.65
CA MET A 131 -5.57 2.09 10.89
C MET A 131 -5.23 3.21 11.87
N GLN A 132 -4.69 2.85 13.05
CA GLN A 132 -4.37 3.84 14.07
C GLN A 132 -3.16 4.71 13.65
N GLY A 133 -3.35 6.03 13.67
CA GLY A 133 -2.32 6.99 13.26
C GLY A 133 -2.21 7.21 11.75
N TRP A 134 -3.14 6.65 10.96
CA TRP A 134 -3.22 6.80 9.51
C TRP A 134 -4.52 7.51 9.12
N SER A 135 -4.48 8.35 8.08
CA SER A 135 -5.67 9.00 7.49
C SER A 135 -6.44 8.04 6.59
N GLY A 136 -6.84 6.88 7.12
CA GLY A 136 -7.50 5.81 6.39
C GLY A 136 -7.17 4.42 6.92
N GLY A 137 -7.08 3.44 6.02
CA GLY A 137 -6.91 2.03 6.35
C GLY A 137 -6.13 1.28 5.27
N ILE A 138 -5.21 0.40 5.65
CA ILE A 138 -4.57 -0.55 4.70
C ILE A 138 -4.73 -1.96 5.26
N TYR A 139 -5.23 -2.87 4.43
CA TYR A 139 -5.45 -4.27 4.81
C TYR A 139 -4.72 -5.19 3.83
N VAL A 140 -3.80 -5.99 4.35
CA VAL A 140 -3.02 -6.97 3.58
C VAL A 140 -3.17 -8.33 4.23
N VAL A 141 -3.33 -9.38 3.42
CA VAL A 141 -3.48 -10.75 3.91
C VAL A 141 -2.42 -11.65 3.29
N GLU A 142 -1.76 -12.44 4.12
CA GLU A 142 -0.91 -13.57 3.71
C GLU A 142 -1.66 -14.89 3.89
N ASN A 143 -1.64 -15.71 2.85
CA ASN A 143 -1.97 -17.12 2.89
C ASN A 143 -0.68 -17.95 2.85
N ARG A 144 -0.22 -18.40 4.02
CA ARG A 144 0.92 -19.31 4.18
C ARG A 144 0.52 -20.78 4.09
N SER A 145 -0.72 -21.08 3.71
CA SER A 145 -1.13 -22.47 3.48
C SER A 145 -0.43 -23.01 2.22
N PRO A 146 0.10 -24.25 2.25
CA PRO A 146 0.79 -24.82 1.10
C PRO A 146 -0.16 -25.32 0.00
N ASN A 147 -1.43 -25.57 0.32
CA ASN A 147 -2.34 -26.29 -0.58
C ASN A 147 -3.79 -25.80 -0.58
N LYS A 148 -4.13 -24.77 0.21
CA LYS A 148 -5.50 -24.25 0.29
C LYS A 148 -5.51 -22.77 -0.01
N SER A 149 -6.49 -22.33 -0.79
CA SER A 149 -6.81 -20.92 -0.90
C SER A 149 -7.49 -20.44 0.38
N ILE A 150 -7.42 -19.14 0.63
CA ILE A 150 -8.25 -18.48 1.64
C ILE A 150 -9.19 -17.52 0.93
N HIS A 151 -10.47 -17.60 1.26
CA HIS A 151 -11.42 -16.56 0.86
C HIS A 151 -11.45 -15.55 1.98
N VAL A 152 -11.36 -14.28 1.64
CA VAL A 152 -11.38 -13.15 2.55
C VAL A 152 -12.52 -12.24 2.12
N GLN A 153 -13.39 -11.88 3.05
CA GLN A 153 -14.40 -10.84 2.88
C GLN A 153 -14.03 -9.66 3.76
N CYS A 154 -13.80 -8.51 3.14
CA CYS A 154 -13.56 -7.24 3.80
C CYS A 154 -14.83 -6.38 3.69
N ASP A 155 -15.35 -5.92 4.84
CA ASP A 155 -16.52 -5.06 4.92
C ASP A 155 -16.20 -3.82 5.74
N CYS A 156 -16.20 -2.68 5.05
CA CYS A 156 -15.89 -1.37 5.60
C CYS A 156 -17.06 -0.38 5.48
N LYS A 157 -18.30 -0.86 5.26
CA LYS A 157 -19.49 -0.01 5.02
C LYS A 157 -19.84 0.95 6.15
N GLU A 158 -19.45 0.64 7.37
CA GLU A 158 -19.65 1.51 8.53
C GLU A 158 -18.58 2.61 8.67
N SER A 159 -17.65 2.70 7.71
CA SER A 159 -16.70 3.80 7.62
C SER A 159 -17.36 5.06 7.08
N THR A 160 -16.90 6.24 7.51
CA THR A 160 -17.41 7.54 7.06
C THR A 160 -16.27 8.43 6.59
N ASN A 161 -16.56 9.27 5.58
CA ASN A 161 -15.58 10.19 4.98
C ASN A 161 -14.30 9.49 4.50
N VAL A 162 -14.46 8.32 3.86
CA VAL A 162 -13.36 7.56 3.25
C VAL A 162 -13.74 7.09 1.85
N VAL A 163 -12.74 6.94 1.00
CA VAL A 163 -12.83 6.29 -0.31
C VAL A 163 -11.93 5.06 -0.34
N SER A 164 -12.23 4.14 -1.24
CA SER A 164 -11.55 2.84 -1.37
C SER A 164 -10.92 2.69 -2.73
N THR A 165 -9.70 2.15 -2.79
CA THR A 165 -9.04 1.76 -4.05
C THR A 165 -9.79 0.66 -4.81
N ARG A 166 -10.69 -0.07 -4.14
CA ARG A 166 -11.57 -1.07 -4.77
C ARG A 166 -12.81 -0.45 -5.45
N GLY A 167 -12.98 0.87 -5.37
CA GLY A 167 -14.19 1.58 -5.85
C GLY A 167 -15.46 1.30 -5.02
N THR A 168 -15.38 0.39 -4.05
CA THR A 168 -16.45 0.03 -3.12
C THR A 168 -15.88 -0.21 -1.72
N LEU A 169 -16.73 -0.13 -0.70
CA LEU A 169 -16.35 -0.39 0.70
C LEU A 169 -16.47 -1.87 1.10
N THR A 170 -16.62 -2.76 0.13
CA THR A 170 -16.64 -4.22 0.37
C THR A 170 -15.81 -4.91 -0.68
N SER A 171 -15.05 -5.92 -0.27
CA SER A 171 -14.41 -6.84 -1.22
C SER A 171 -14.51 -8.28 -0.74
N ILE A 172 -14.47 -9.19 -1.70
CA ILE A 172 -14.35 -10.61 -1.48
C ILE A 172 -13.25 -11.11 -2.40
N ASP A 173 -12.27 -11.80 -1.85
CA ASP A 173 -11.05 -12.16 -2.55
C ASP A 173 -10.66 -13.61 -2.26
N SER A 174 -10.27 -14.34 -3.30
CA SER A 174 -9.63 -15.65 -3.19
C SER A 174 -8.12 -15.47 -3.30
N ILE A 175 -7.40 -15.77 -2.22
CA ILE A 175 -5.94 -15.71 -2.18
C ILE A 175 -5.39 -17.13 -2.32
N PRO A 176 -4.64 -17.44 -3.39
CA PRO A 176 -4.08 -18.77 -3.61
C PRO A 176 -3.12 -19.22 -2.49
N PRO A 177 -2.78 -20.53 -2.43
CA PRO A 177 -1.76 -21.03 -1.52
C PRO A 177 -0.43 -20.29 -1.70
N LEU A 178 0.26 -19.97 -0.61
CA LEU A 178 1.57 -19.27 -0.62
C LEU A 178 1.53 -17.92 -1.34
N HIS A 179 0.43 -17.18 -1.20
CA HIS A 179 0.29 -15.83 -1.76
C HIS A 179 -0.05 -14.81 -0.69
N ARG A 180 0.25 -13.54 -0.97
CA ARG A 180 -0.23 -12.35 -0.28
C ARG A 180 -1.14 -11.54 -1.19
N GLN A 181 -1.99 -10.70 -0.63
CA GLN A 181 -2.81 -9.78 -1.40
C GLN A 181 -3.09 -8.50 -0.61
N VAL A 182 -2.97 -7.34 -1.26
CA VAL A 182 -3.51 -6.08 -0.74
C VAL A 182 -5.02 -6.12 -0.97
N ILE A 183 -5.80 -6.22 0.10
CA ILE A 183 -7.25 -6.40 0.01
C ILE A 183 -7.94 -5.09 -0.31
N MET A 184 -7.61 -4.04 0.45
CA MET A 184 -8.23 -2.73 0.32
C MET A 184 -7.35 -1.66 0.94
N ILE A 185 -7.32 -0.49 0.30
CA ILE A 185 -6.76 0.74 0.84
C ILE A 185 -7.90 1.75 0.93
N LEU A 186 -8.07 2.30 2.13
CA LEU A 186 -8.99 3.39 2.43
C LEU A 186 -8.20 4.66 2.65
N THR A 187 -8.68 5.78 2.11
CA THR A 187 -8.14 7.12 2.35
C THR A 187 -9.24 8.06 2.75
N GLN A 188 -8.97 8.98 3.68
CA GLN A 188 -9.88 10.06 4.02
C GLN A 188 -10.23 10.86 2.74
N LEU A 189 -11.53 11.11 2.54
CA LEU A 189 -12.02 11.81 1.35
C LEU A 189 -11.90 13.32 1.51
N GLU A 190 -12.48 13.87 2.58
CA GLU A 190 -12.46 15.30 2.90
C GLU A 190 -11.56 15.54 4.11
N SER A 191 -10.45 16.24 3.89
CA SER A 191 -9.45 16.51 4.95
C SER A 191 -9.96 17.46 6.04
N THR A 192 -10.97 18.27 5.73
CA THR A 192 -11.59 19.26 6.62
C THR A 192 -12.64 18.67 7.54
N ALA A 193 -13.17 17.49 7.23
CA ALA A 193 -14.19 16.80 8.01
C ALA A 193 -13.59 15.60 8.78
N PRO A 194 -14.11 15.26 9.97
CA PRO A 194 -13.68 14.05 10.66
C PRO A 194 -13.98 12.80 9.80
N PHE A 195 -13.19 11.75 9.98
CA PHE A 195 -13.40 10.46 9.32
C PHE A 195 -13.41 9.34 10.35
N HIS A 196 -14.03 8.22 9.97
CA HIS A 196 -14.09 7.02 10.78
C HIS A 196 -13.81 5.81 9.89
N VAL A 197 -12.98 4.89 10.38
CA VAL A 197 -12.68 3.63 9.70
C VAL A 197 -13.20 2.48 10.56
N SER A 198 -14.20 1.78 10.05
CA SER A 198 -14.69 0.50 10.59
C SER A 198 -14.32 -0.61 9.62
N ARG A 199 -13.91 -1.77 10.15
CA ARG A 199 -13.54 -2.92 9.34
C ARG A 199 -13.96 -4.22 10.00
N ARG A 200 -14.74 -5.00 9.26
CA ARG A 200 -15.04 -6.39 9.56
C ARG A 200 -14.40 -7.31 8.52
N LEU A 201 -13.54 -8.23 8.98
CA LEU A 201 -12.87 -9.19 8.11
C LEU A 201 -13.33 -10.61 8.44
N LEU A 202 -13.97 -11.26 7.47
CA LEU A 202 -14.32 -12.68 7.56
C LEU A 202 -13.39 -13.48 6.65
N HIS A 203 -13.03 -14.69 7.06
CA HIS A 203 -12.18 -15.53 6.24
C HIS A 203 -12.53 -17.01 6.39
N ARG A 204 -12.31 -17.78 5.33
CA ARG A 204 -12.45 -19.24 5.34
C ARG A 204 -11.40 -19.88 4.44
N MET A 205 -10.92 -21.05 4.84
CA MET A 205 -10.07 -21.87 3.98
C MET A 205 -10.93 -22.60 2.96
N ASN A 206 -10.41 -22.72 1.75
CA ASN A 206 -11.04 -23.47 0.68
C ASN A 206 -10.02 -24.39 0.01
N MET A 207 -10.47 -25.56 -0.42
CA MET A 207 -9.64 -26.54 -1.11
C MET A 207 -9.46 -26.20 -2.59
N THR A 208 -10.42 -25.48 -3.20
CA THR A 208 -10.30 -25.10 -4.61
C THR A 208 -9.40 -23.88 -4.75
N PRO A 209 -8.48 -23.87 -5.73
CA PRO A 209 -7.59 -22.74 -5.96
C PRO A 209 -8.33 -21.51 -6.48
N THR A 210 -9.48 -21.72 -7.13
CA THR A 210 -10.31 -20.71 -7.78
C THR A 210 -11.76 -20.76 -7.32
N GLY A 211 -12.45 -19.65 -7.53
CA GLY A 211 -13.86 -19.46 -7.22
C GLY A 211 -14.12 -19.11 -5.76
N LEU A 212 -14.99 -18.14 -5.52
CA LEU A 212 -15.37 -17.68 -4.18
C LEU A 212 -16.44 -18.55 -3.48
N GLY A 213 -16.87 -19.65 -4.10
CA GLY A 213 -17.95 -20.50 -3.61
C GLY A 213 -19.27 -19.74 -3.54
N ASN A 214 -20.05 -19.92 -2.48
CA ASN A 214 -21.32 -19.20 -2.29
C ASN A 214 -21.17 -17.71 -1.91
N TRP A 215 -19.95 -17.15 -1.91
CA TRP A 215 -19.74 -15.73 -1.60
C TRP A 215 -19.82 -14.82 -2.83
N ALA A 216 -19.71 -15.36 -4.05
CA ALA A 216 -19.81 -14.61 -5.28
C ALA A 216 -20.33 -15.51 -6.43
N PRO A 217 -20.62 -14.96 -7.63
CA PRO A 217 -20.93 -15.76 -8.80
C PRO A 217 -19.85 -16.82 -9.11
N ALA A 218 -20.28 -17.90 -9.77
CA ALA A 218 -19.38 -19.01 -10.10
C ALA A 218 -18.23 -18.55 -11.01
N GLY A 219 -17.02 -19.06 -10.76
CA GLY A 219 -15.82 -18.76 -11.56
C GLY A 219 -15.10 -17.47 -11.21
N VAL A 220 -15.61 -16.68 -10.25
CA VAL A 220 -15.03 -15.39 -9.86
C VAL A 220 -14.05 -15.55 -8.68
N ASN A 221 -12.88 -14.92 -8.78
CA ASN A 221 -11.88 -14.88 -7.70
C ASN A 221 -11.90 -13.56 -6.90
N HIS A 222 -12.50 -12.50 -7.44
CA HIS A 222 -12.56 -11.17 -6.86
C HIS A 222 -13.93 -10.54 -7.09
N GLU A 223 -14.58 -10.09 -6.02
CA GLU A 223 -15.84 -9.35 -6.07
C GLU A 223 -15.68 -8.05 -5.25
N PRO A 224 -15.75 -6.85 -5.86
CA PRO A 224 -15.90 -6.63 -7.30
C PRO A 224 -14.66 -7.11 -8.07
N TYR A 225 -14.86 -7.37 -9.37
CA TYR A 225 -13.78 -7.69 -10.29
C TYR A 225 -12.67 -6.63 -10.24
N LEU A 226 -11.41 -7.09 -10.29
CA LEU A 226 -10.27 -6.19 -10.40
C LEU A 226 -10.25 -5.61 -11.82
N THR A 227 -10.45 -4.29 -11.91
CA THR A 227 -10.28 -3.58 -13.17
C THR A 227 -8.79 -3.42 -13.48
N LEU A 228 -8.45 -3.21 -14.75
CA LEU A 228 -7.07 -2.96 -15.20
C LEU A 228 -6.39 -1.79 -14.46
N ASN A 229 -7.15 -0.87 -13.89
CA ASN A 229 -6.64 0.30 -13.18
C ASN A 229 -6.10 -0.03 -11.78
N VAL A 230 -6.50 -1.17 -11.22
CA VAL A 230 -6.24 -1.53 -9.82
C VAL A 230 -5.70 -2.96 -9.66
N GLU A 231 -5.65 -3.72 -10.75
CA GLU A 231 -5.19 -5.10 -10.79
C GLU A 231 -3.74 -5.24 -10.29
N SER A 232 -2.82 -4.41 -10.76
CA SER A 232 -1.42 -4.43 -10.31
C SER A 232 -1.23 -4.15 -8.81
N LEU A 233 -2.20 -3.48 -8.18
CA LEU A 233 -2.20 -3.24 -6.73
C LEU A 233 -2.81 -4.42 -5.95
N HIS A 234 -3.91 -4.96 -6.45
CA HIS A 234 -4.78 -5.85 -5.70
C HIS A 234 -4.69 -7.30 -6.12
N SER A 235 -4.01 -7.66 -7.21
CA SER A 235 -3.83 -9.07 -7.59
C SER A 235 -3.01 -9.83 -6.55
N PRO A 236 -3.35 -11.11 -6.28
CA PRO A 236 -2.52 -11.95 -5.43
C PRO A 236 -1.08 -12.07 -5.94
N ARG A 237 -0.12 -12.07 -5.02
CA ARG A 237 1.32 -12.13 -5.29
C ARG A 237 1.94 -13.31 -4.53
N PRO A 238 2.87 -14.07 -5.10
CA PRO A 238 3.60 -15.10 -4.36
C PRO A 238 4.29 -14.50 -3.12
N LEU A 239 4.33 -15.25 -2.01
CA LEU A 239 5.04 -14.87 -0.79
C LEU A 239 6.55 -14.76 -1.01
#